data_AF-A0A9Y2MS99-F1
#
_entry.id   AF-A0A9Y2MS99-F1
#
_cell.length_a   1.000
_cell.length_b   1.000
_cell.length_c   1.000
_cell.angle_alpha   90.00
_cell.angle_beta   90.00
_cell.angle_gamma   90.00
#
_symmetry.space_group_name_H-M   'P 1'
#
loop_
_entity.id
_entity.type
_entity.pdbx_description
1 polymer ?
#
loop_
_entity_poly.entity_id
_entity_poly.type
_entity_poly.pdbx_seq_one_letter_code
_entity_poly.pdbx_strand_id
1 'polypeptide(L)'
;MVTIFAPSRAAVPDVSAVAEQLSIYFTDAGGWVTANGTSASAPFVAGVIARAGHAGTTTAATLYAGAGHFFDVTDGSNDQVSGGAKCGGDCLCVATSGYDAPTGVGTPDGLVGL
;
A
#
# COMPACT_ATOMS: atom_id res chain seq x y z
N MET A 1 -10.65 -2.00 6.44
CA MET A 1 -10.25 -3.09 7.36
C MET A 1 -9.97 -2.45 8.71
N VAL A 2 -10.78 -2.73 9.74
CA VAL A 2 -10.50 -2.26 11.11
C VAL A 2 -9.90 -3.45 11.85
N THR A 3 -8.63 -3.36 12.23
CA THR A 3 -8.02 -4.29 13.17
C THR A 3 -7.55 -3.49 14.37
N ILE A 4 -7.99 -3.91 15.56
CA ILE A 4 -7.57 -3.36 16.85
C ILE A 4 -6.06 -3.67 17.01
N PHE A 5 -5.22 -2.64 17.13
CA PHE A 5 -3.77 -2.80 17.26
C PHE A 5 -3.37 -2.95 18.73
N ALA A 6 -2.72 -4.07 19.05
CA ALA A 6 -1.99 -4.28 20.29
C ALA A 6 -0.50 -4.01 20.01
N PRO A 7 0.27 -3.43 20.96
CA PRO A 7 1.65 -2.93 20.78
C PRO A 7 2.72 -4.00 20.47
N SER A 8 2.33 -5.22 20.12
CA SER A 8 3.22 -6.37 19.85
C SER A 8 2.89 -7.09 18.55
N ARG A 9 2.06 -6.49 17.69
CA ARG A 9 1.69 -7.03 16.38
C ARG A 9 2.27 -6.14 15.29
N ALA A 10 2.70 -6.77 14.18
CA ALA A 10 3.12 -6.04 13.00
C ALA A 10 1.98 -5.11 12.54
N ALA A 11 2.32 -3.84 12.30
CA ALA A 11 1.42 -2.92 11.62
C ALA A 11 1.31 -3.33 10.14
N VAL A 12 0.20 -2.97 9.51
CA VAL A 12 -0.05 -3.20 8.08
C VAL A 12 -0.51 -1.88 7.45
N PRO A 13 -0.32 -1.69 6.13
CA PRO A 13 0.31 -2.60 5.16
C PRO A 13 1.84 -2.46 5.12
N ASP A 14 2.54 -3.41 4.46
CA ASP A 14 3.98 -3.25 4.17
C ASP A 14 4.23 -2.23 3.04
N VAL A 15 3.38 -2.25 2.00
CA VAL A 15 3.48 -1.45 0.78
C VAL A 15 2.07 -1.09 0.26
N SER A 16 1.96 0.00 -0.48
CA SER A 16 0.73 0.44 -1.10
C SER A 16 0.86 0.67 -2.60
N ALA A 17 -0.30 0.78 -3.25
CA ALA A 17 -0.44 1.31 -4.60
C ALA A 17 -1.79 2.02 -4.67
N VAL A 18 -2.08 2.66 -5.80
CA VAL A 18 -3.40 3.25 -6.05
C VAL A 18 -4.51 2.24 -5.74
N ALA A 19 -5.57 2.70 -5.08
CA ALA A 19 -6.70 1.89 -4.61
C ALA A 19 -8.06 2.53 -4.94
N GLU A 20 -8.09 3.57 -5.77
CA GLU A 20 -9.31 4.27 -6.15
C GLU A 20 -9.17 4.71 -7.61
N GLN A 21 -10.26 4.65 -8.37
CA GLN A 21 -10.34 5.07 -9.78
C GLN A 21 -9.30 4.40 -10.70
N LEU A 22 -8.92 3.14 -10.44
CA LEU A 22 -8.04 2.40 -11.37
C LEU A 22 -8.79 2.02 -12.63
N SER A 23 -8.19 2.27 -13.79
CA SER A 23 -8.68 1.72 -15.06
C SER A 23 -8.03 0.36 -15.31
N ILE A 24 -8.83 -0.70 -15.32
CA ILE A 24 -8.36 -2.07 -15.64
C ILE A 24 -9.03 -2.55 -16.93
N TYR A 25 -8.27 -3.25 -17.77
CA TYR A 25 -8.83 -3.86 -18.97
C TYR A 25 -9.31 -5.28 -18.63
N PHE A 26 -10.61 -5.50 -18.78
CA PHE A 26 -11.24 -6.78 -18.50
C PHE A 26 -12.11 -7.22 -19.68
N THR A 27 -11.58 -8.16 -20.47
CA THR A 27 -12.22 -8.65 -21.71
C THR A 27 -13.63 -9.17 -21.46
N ASP A 28 -13.85 -9.89 -20.36
CA ASP A 28 -15.16 -10.49 -20.06
C ASP A 28 -16.22 -9.44 -19.66
N ALA A 29 -15.79 -8.23 -19.31
CA ALA A 29 -16.66 -7.07 -19.07
C ALA A 29 -16.74 -6.11 -20.27
N GLY A 30 -16.19 -6.49 -21.43
CA GLY A 30 -16.30 -5.69 -22.66
C GLY A 30 -15.26 -4.57 -22.79
N GLY A 31 -14.18 -4.58 -22.00
CA GLY A 31 -13.06 -3.66 -22.17
C GLY A 31 -12.63 -2.97 -20.87
N TRP A 32 -12.43 -1.65 -20.92
CA TRP A 32 -11.97 -0.86 -19.78
C TRP A 32 -13.08 -0.68 -18.74
N VAL A 33 -12.75 -0.98 -17.48
CA VAL A 33 -13.63 -0.75 -16.34
C VAL A 33 -12.87 -0.04 -15.23
N THR A 34 -13.60 0.73 -14.41
CA THR A 34 -13.04 1.36 -13.21
C THR A 34 -13.13 0.41 -12.02
N ALA A 35 -12.02 0.25 -11.31
CA ALA A 35 -11.91 -0.57 -10.11
C ALA A 35 -11.40 0.25 -8.92
N ASN A 36 -11.94 -0.08 -7.75
CA ASN A 36 -11.61 0.54 -6.47
C ASN A 36 -11.23 -0.54 -5.46
N GLY A 37 -10.65 -0.10 -4.34
CA GLY A 37 -10.23 -0.92 -3.22
C GLY A 37 -8.82 -1.50 -3.38
N THR A 38 -8.26 -1.88 -2.23
CA THR A 38 -6.94 -2.53 -2.14
C THR A 38 -6.89 -3.89 -2.86
N SER A 39 -8.04 -4.50 -3.15
CA SER A 39 -8.16 -5.68 -3.99
C SER A 39 -7.64 -5.46 -5.41
N ALA A 40 -7.68 -4.22 -5.92
CA ALA A 40 -7.07 -3.86 -7.19
C ALA A 40 -5.56 -3.57 -7.03
N SER A 41 -5.16 -2.97 -5.91
CA SER A 41 -3.76 -2.68 -5.58
C SER A 41 -2.91 -3.95 -5.42
N ALA A 42 -3.44 -4.99 -4.77
CA ALA A 42 -2.72 -6.23 -4.51
C ALA A 42 -2.20 -6.94 -5.78
N PRO A 43 -3.03 -7.25 -6.79
CA PRO A 43 -2.54 -7.86 -8.03
C PRO A 43 -1.67 -6.89 -8.85
N PHE A 44 -1.87 -5.57 -8.74
CA PHE A 44 -0.98 -4.59 -9.37
C PHE A 44 0.45 -4.70 -8.81
N VAL A 45 0.61 -4.60 -7.48
CA VAL A 45 1.93 -4.74 -6.82
C VAL A 45 2.56 -6.10 -7.10
N ALA A 46 1.79 -7.18 -7.07
CA ALA A 46 2.28 -8.51 -7.42
C ALA A 46 2.85 -8.57 -8.86
N GLY A 47 2.18 -7.91 -9.81
CA GLY A 47 2.67 -7.78 -11.19
C GLY A 47 3.96 -6.98 -11.30
N VAL A 48 4.11 -5.89 -10.55
CA VAL A 48 5.35 -5.10 -10.52
C VAL A 48 6.51 -5.90 -9.92
N ILE A 49 6.29 -6.60 -8.79
CA ILE A 49 7.27 -7.51 -8.18
C ILE A 49 7.70 -8.61 -9.15
N ALA A 50 6.74 -9.25 -9.82
CA ALA A 50 7.03 -10.28 -10.81
C ALA A 50 7.84 -9.72 -11.99
N ARG A 51 7.52 -8.51 -12.45
CA ARG A 51 8.23 -7.83 -13.52
C ARG A 51 9.66 -7.42 -13.13
N ALA A 52 9.90 -7.14 -11.85
CA ALA A 52 11.23 -6.89 -11.30
C ALA A 52 12.08 -8.17 -11.17
N GLY A 53 11.49 -9.36 -11.36
CA GLY A 53 12.17 -10.64 -11.25
C GLY A 53 12.18 -11.23 -9.84
N HIS A 54 11.37 -10.69 -8.93
CA HIS A 54 11.36 -11.08 -7.50
C HIS A 54 10.09 -11.84 -7.10
N ALA A 55 9.43 -12.47 -8.09
CA ALA A 55 8.28 -13.35 -7.85
C ALA A 55 8.67 -14.49 -6.90
N GLY A 56 8.01 -14.55 -5.75
CA GLY A 56 8.25 -15.58 -4.72
C GLY A 56 9.49 -15.35 -3.84
N THR A 57 10.28 -14.29 -4.08
CA THR A 57 11.47 -13.96 -3.27
C THR A 57 11.32 -12.68 -2.47
N THR A 58 10.37 -11.82 -2.83
CA THR A 58 10.08 -10.57 -2.10
C THR A 58 9.55 -10.89 -0.70
N THR A 59 10.09 -10.22 0.31
CA THR A 59 9.62 -10.34 1.70
C THR A 59 9.39 -8.94 2.28
N ALA A 60 8.66 -8.83 3.39
CA ALA A 60 8.52 -7.55 4.07
C ALA A 60 9.89 -6.90 4.39
N ALA A 61 10.87 -7.71 4.81
CA ALA A 61 12.22 -7.25 5.12
C ALA A 61 12.94 -6.62 3.90
N THR A 62 12.74 -7.14 2.69
CA THR A 62 13.35 -6.56 1.48
C THR A 62 12.73 -5.21 1.15
N LEU A 63 11.41 -5.06 1.32
CA LEU A 63 10.69 -3.80 1.13
C LEU A 63 11.16 -2.73 2.14
N TYR A 64 11.30 -3.08 3.42
CA TYR A 64 11.79 -2.16 4.44
C TYR A 64 13.25 -1.73 4.22
N ALA A 65 14.12 -2.67 3.79
CA ALA A 65 15.51 -2.35 3.46
C ALA A 65 15.62 -1.46 2.22
N GLY A 66 14.67 -1.58 1.28
CA GLY A 66 14.59 -0.83 0.04
C GLY A 66 13.74 0.43 0.08
N ALA A 67 13.30 0.91 1.26
CA ALA A 67 12.31 1.98 1.39
C ALA A 67 12.64 3.27 0.60
N GLY A 68 13.92 3.56 0.33
CA GLY A 68 14.33 4.69 -0.51
C GLY A 68 13.98 4.56 -2.01
N HIS A 69 13.42 3.44 -2.45
CA HIS A 69 12.94 3.19 -3.81
C HIS A 69 11.39 3.19 -3.89
N PHE A 70 10.74 3.80 -2.92
CA PHE A 70 9.30 4.00 -2.88
C PHE A 70 8.99 5.49 -2.83
N PHE A 71 7.87 5.88 -3.43
CA PHE A 71 7.27 7.18 -3.17
C PHE A 71 6.58 7.12 -1.81
N ASP A 72 7.21 7.76 -0.83
CA ASP A 72 6.69 7.98 0.52
C ASP A 72 5.42 8.86 0.46
N VAL A 73 4.32 8.34 1.00
CA VAL A 73 3.03 9.05 1.02
C VAL A 73 2.90 9.69 2.39
N THR A 74 3.06 11.00 2.47
CA THR A 74 3.18 11.70 3.75
C THR A 74 1.94 12.49 4.16
N ASP A 75 0.81 12.30 3.46
CA ASP A 75 -0.42 13.03 3.73
C ASP A 75 -1.66 12.13 3.57
N GLY A 76 -2.70 12.45 4.35
CA GLY A 76 -3.96 11.72 4.41
C GLY A 76 -4.12 10.81 5.63
N SER A 77 -5.29 10.19 5.73
CA SER A 77 -5.66 9.32 6.85
C SER A 77 -6.52 8.15 6.40
N ASN A 78 -6.31 6.98 7.01
CA ASN A 78 -7.16 5.79 6.82
C ASN A 78 -8.43 5.79 7.71
N ASP A 79 -8.62 6.85 8.49
CA ASP A 79 -9.78 7.12 9.32
C ASP A 79 -10.53 8.33 8.78
N GLN A 80 -11.33 8.11 7.73
CA GLN A 80 -11.93 9.20 6.96
C GLN A 80 -12.93 10.05 7.77
N VAL A 81 -13.50 9.50 8.84
CA VAL A 81 -14.52 10.19 9.64
C VAL A 81 -13.89 11.15 10.63
N SER A 82 -12.80 10.74 11.29
CA SER A 82 -12.16 11.55 12.34
C SER A 82 -10.73 12.00 12.02
N GLY A 83 -10.27 11.80 10.79
CA GLY A 83 -8.96 12.27 10.32
C GLY A 83 -7.78 11.70 11.11
N GLY A 84 -7.92 10.49 11.67
CA GLY A 84 -6.90 9.82 12.45
C GLY A 84 -7.11 9.88 13.97
N ALA A 85 -8.06 10.68 14.46
CA ALA A 85 -8.29 10.81 15.91
C ALA A 85 -8.72 9.49 16.56
N LYS A 86 -9.33 8.57 15.81
CA LYS A 86 -9.66 7.21 16.28
C LYS A 86 -8.44 6.42 16.77
N CYS A 87 -7.25 6.81 16.34
CA CYS A 87 -5.98 6.15 16.64
C CYS A 87 -5.00 7.12 17.34
N GLY A 88 -5.51 8.22 17.92
CA GLY A 88 -4.66 9.22 18.57
C GLY A 88 -3.92 10.16 17.61
N GLY A 89 -4.19 10.10 16.31
CA GLY A 89 -3.57 10.97 15.30
C GLY A 89 -2.10 10.62 15.00
N ASP A 90 -1.67 9.40 15.32
CA ASP A 90 -0.30 8.94 15.06
C ASP A 90 -0.18 8.21 13.71
N CYS A 91 1.02 7.65 13.45
CA CYS A 91 1.32 6.91 12.23
C CYS A 91 0.45 5.66 12.00
N LEU A 92 -0.38 5.24 12.98
CA LEU A 92 -1.31 4.15 12.77
C LEU A 92 -2.51 4.55 11.90
N CYS A 93 -2.84 5.85 11.87
CA CYS A 93 -3.99 6.33 11.08
C CYS A 93 -3.75 7.61 10.30
N VAL A 94 -2.63 8.29 10.50
CA VAL A 94 -2.23 9.48 9.74
C VAL A 94 -0.93 9.18 9.01
N ALA A 95 -0.90 9.49 7.72
CA ALA A 95 0.29 9.30 6.92
C ALA A 95 1.41 10.27 7.35
N THR A 96 2.66 9.82 7.33
CA THR A 96 3.81 10.60 7.81
C THR A 96 5.06 10.24 7.03
N SER A 97 6.18 10.91 7.28
CA SER A 97 7.43 10.51 6.64
C SER A 97 7.92 9.16 7.16
N GLY A 98 8.30 8.28 6.23
CA GLY A 98 8.74 6.92 6.50
C GLY A 98 7.57 5.95 6.58
N TYR A 99 7.69 4.91 7.43
CA TYR A 99 6.62 3.91 7.53
C TYR A 99 5.41 4.46 8.29
N ASP A 100 4.22 4.26 7.72
CA ASP A 100 2.94 4.46 8.39
C ASP A 100 1.92 3.35 8.06
N ALA A 101 0.91 3.17 8.90
CA ALA A 101 -0.10 2.13 8.69
C ALA A 101 -1.21 2.50 7.67
N PRO A 102 -1.37 3.78 7.24
CA PRO A 102 -2.14 4.07 6.03
C PRO A 102 -1.50 3.51 4.75
N THR A 103 -0.17 3.57 4.60
CA THR A 103 0.49 3.34 3.30
C THR A 103 1.73 2.43 3.29
N GLY A 104 2.23 2.03 4.45
CA GLY A 104 3.42 1.19 4.59
C GLY A 104 4.70 1.97 4.30
N VAL A 105 5.62 1.41 3.51
CA VAL A 105 6.79 2.15 2.99
C VAL A 105 6.45 3.05 1.79
N GLY A 106 5.18 3.10 1.37
CA GLY A 106 4.72 3.91 0.24
C GLY A 106 4.45 3.09 -1.03
N THR A 107 4.58 3.73 -2.19
CA THR A 107 4.27 3.11 -3.50
C THR A 107 5.54 2.83 -4.32
N PRO A 108 5.62 1.73 -5.08
CA PRO A 108 6.85 1.40 -5.82
C PRO A 108 7.28 2.49 -6.82
N ASP A 109 8.55 2.92 -6.77
CA ASP A 109 9.16 3.78 -7.79
C ASP A 109 9.82 2.92 -8.87
N GLY A 110 8.98 2.44 -9.78
CA GLY A 110 9.41 1.56 -10.86
C GLY A 110 9.72 0.15 -10.37
N LEU A 111 10.87 -0.40 -10.79
CA LEU A 111 11.24 -1.81 -10.54
C LEU A 111 12.37 -1.97 -9.51
N VAL A 112 12.95 -0.87 -9.02
CA VAL A 112 14.07 -0.91 -8.08
C VAL A 112 13.54 -1.02 -6.65
N GLY A 113 14.22 -1.78 -5.79
CA GLY A 113 13.85 -1.90 -4.36
C GLY A 113 12.65 -2.77 -4.03
N LEU A 114 12.12 -3.51 -5.01
CA LEU A 114 11.12 -4.58 -4.84
C LEU A 114 11.78 -5.93 -4.56
#